data_AF-C0M964-F1
#
_entry.id   AF-C0M964-F1
#
_cell.length_a   1.000
_cell.length_b   1.000
_cell.length_c   1.000
_cell.angle_alpha   90.00
_cell.angle_beta   90.00
_cell.angle_gamma   90.00
#
_symmetry.space_group_name_H-M   'P 1'
#
loop_
_entity.id
_entity.type
_entity.pdbx_description
1 polymer ?
#
loop_
_entity_poly.entity_id
_entity_poly.type
_entity_poly.pdbx_seq_one_letter_code
_entity_poly.pdbx_strand_id
1 'polypeptide(L)'
;MLEELFLKSKEMIKSPYFLSRCVTGVLSVGLLLVLWIALTGKEKAREESAPFPDHSQVQQSEKPAQLEASEQEMAAAEDIVVDIKGAVHKEGVYKLAKGSRITDLIELAGGLTDQADKNAINLAEKLSDEKVVYVAKLGENISVIKGSSAEAQSASADHQKPEKVHLNRASLADLQSIPGIGAKRA
;
A
#
# COMPACT_ATOMS: atom_id res chain seq x y z
N MET A 1 10.49 66.93 -8.26
CA MET A 1 10.83 65.90 -7.26
C MET A 1 10.23 64.53 -7.63
N LEU A 2 8.96 64.42 -8.03
CA LEU A 2 8.40 63.15 -8.53
C LEU A 2 8.88 62.74 -9.95
N GLU A 3 9.03 63.70 -10.86
CA GLU A 3 9.56 63.46 -12.22
C GLU A 3 11.00 62.89 -12.20
N GLU A 4 11.86 63.40 -11.31
CA GLU A 4 13.24 62.93 -11.09
C GLU A 4 13.32 61.47 -10.63
N LEU A 5 12.36 61.03 -9.80
CA LEU A 5 12.30 59.64 -9.35
C LEU A 5 11.88 58.68 -10.48
N PHE A 6 11.03 59.16 -11.40
CA PHE A 6 10.54 58.36 -12.51
C PHE A 6 11.60 58.16 -13.61
N LEU A 7 12.42 59.19 -13.89
CA LEU A 7 13.53 59.05 -14.83
C LEU A 7 14.64 58.13 -14.27
N LYS A 8 14.96 58.24 -12.98
CA LYS A 8 15.97 57.40 -12.32
C LYS A 8 15.57 55.92 -12.28
N SER A 9 14.28 55.61 -12.17
CA SER A 9 13.71 54.27 -12.31
C SER A 9 13.96 53.69 -13.72
N LYS A 10 13.72 54.50 -14.76
CA LYS A 10 13.86 54.08 -16.16
C LYS A 10 15.32 53.84 -16.59
N GLU A 11 16.27 54.57 -16.01
CA GLU A 11 17.71 54.32 -16.22
C GLU A 11 18.21 53.08 -15.47
N MET A 12 17.71 52.82 -14.25
CA MET A 12 18.08 51.62 -13.50
C MET A 12 17.70 50.31 -14.22
N ILE A 13 16.61 50.31 -14.98
CA ILE A 13 16.12 49.14 -15.75
C ILE A 13 17.04 48.78 -16.94
N LYS A 14 17.89 49.70 -17.42
CA LYS A 14 18.82 49.45 -18.54
C LYS A 14 20.17 48.87 -18.12
N SER A 15 20.44 48.74 -16.82
CA SER A 15 21.68 48.13 -16.32
C SER A 15 21.59 46.60 -16.37
N PRO A 16 22.55 45.90 -17.00
CA PRO A 16 22.55 44.43 -17.07
C PRO A 16 22.65 43.78 -15.68
N TYR A 17 22.97 44.54 -14.64
CA TYR A 17 23.10 44.08 -13.26
C TYR A 17 21.83 44.29 -12.41
N PHE A 18 20.85 45.07 -12.88
CA PHE A 18 19.63 45.35 -12.12
C PHE A 18 18.73 44.11 -12.01
N LEU A 19 18.54 43.39 -13.11
CA LEU A 19 17.77 42.15 -13.13
C LEU A 19 18.41 41.08 -12.23
N SER A 20 19.75 40.97 -12.25
CA SER A 20 20.48 40.05 -11.38
C SER A 20 20.28 40.36 -9.89
N ARG A 21 20.28 41.64 -9.50
CA ARG A 21 20.06 42.06 -8.10
C ARG A 21 18.63 41.81 -7.63
N CYS A 22 17.64 41.99 -8.50
CA CYS A 22 16.25 41.62 -8.22
C CYS A 22 16.08 40.11 -8.07
N VAL A 23 16.69 39.31 -8.96
CA VAL A 23 16.61 37.84 -8.90
C VAL A 23 17.29 37.30 -7.63
N THR A 24 18.47 37.81 -7.28
CA THR A 24 19.13 37.43 -6.01
C THR A 24 18.33 37.89 -4.79
N GLY A 25 17.66 39.04 -4.88
CA GLY A 25 16.76 39.54 -3.83
C GLY A 25 15.59 38.59 -3.60
N VAL A 26 14.86 38.23 -4.66
CA VAL A 26 13.69 37.33 -4.59
C VAL A 26 14.09 35.93 -4.10
N LEU A 27 15.22 35.38 -4.57
CA LEU A 27 15.74 34.10 -4.09
C LEU A 27 16.10 34.13 -2.60
N SER A 28 16.76 35.21 -2.13
CA SER A 28 17.17 35.33 -0.73
C SER A 28 15.97 35.45 0.22
N VAL A 29 14.93 36.21 -0.17
CA VAL A 29 13.70 36.34 0.60
C VAL A 29 12.93 35.03 0.63
N GLY A 30 12.83 34.33 -0.52
CA GLY A 30 12.19 33.02 -0.60
C GLY A 30 12.89 31.97 0.28
N LEU A 31 14.23 31.95 0.27
CA LEU A 31 15.02 31.02 1.09
C LEU A 31 14.89 31.33 2.59
N LEU A 32 14.85 32.61 2.98
CA LEU A 32 14.58 33.01 4.37
C LEU A 32 13.15 32.63 4.80
N LEU A 33 12.16 32.73 3.92
CA LEU A 33 10.77 32.36 4.21
C LEU A 33 10.62 30.84 4.38
N VAL A 34 11.26 30.06 3.51
CA VAL A 34 11.31 28.59 3.62
C VAL A 34 12.08 28.15 4.86
N LEU A 35 13.20 28.81 5.19
CA LEU A 35 13.97 28.53 6.41
C LEU A 35 13.18 28.90 7.67
N TRP A 36 12.44 30.01 7.65
CA TRP A 36 11.56 30.41 8.76
C TRP A 36 10.39 29.43 8.95
N ILE A 37 9.79 28.95 7.86
CA ILE A 37 8.76 27.89 7.90
C ILE A 37 9.37 26.57 8.39
N ALA A 38 10.59 26.21 7.97
CA ALA A 38 11.24 24.98 8.43
C ALA A 38 11.65 25.04 9.91
N LEU A 39 11.97 26.23 10.43
CA LEU A 39 12.30 26.46 11.85
C LEU A 39 11.06 26.56 12.75
N THR A 40 9.89 26.93 12.22
CA THR A 40 8.63 27.05 12.98
C THR A 40 7.63 25.91 12.74
N GLY A 41 7.79 25.15 11.66
CA GLY A 41 6.86 24.12 11.21
C GLY A 41 7.04 22.74 11.85
N LYS A 42 7.90 22.59 12.86
CA LYS A 42 8.17 21.32 13.54
C LYS A 42 7.40 21.13 14.86
N GLU A 43 6.28 21.85 15.04
CA GLU A 43 5.38 21.68 16.19
C GLU A 43 3.89 21.62 15.78
N LYS A 44 3.53 20.74 14.83
CA LYS A 44 2.11 20.46 14.60
C LYS A 44 1.83 18.99 14.26
N ALA A 45 1.94 18.15 15.27
CA ALA A 45 1.14 16.95 15.38
C ALA A 45 1.13 16.50 16.84
N ARG A 46 0.08 16.87 17.60
CA ARG A 46 -0.67 15.98 18.50
C ARG A 46 -1.57 16.77 19.44
N GLU A 47 -2.86 16.76 19.13
CA GLU A 47 -4.02 16.71 20.02
C GLU A 47 -5.18 16.36 19.08
N GLU A 48 -6.06 15.39 19.32
CA GLU A 48 -6.78 15.16 20.55
C GLU A 48 -7.45 13.78 20.49
N SER A 49 -7.02 12.85 21.35
CA SER A 49 -7.81 11.69 21.75
C SER A 49 -8.15 11.91 23.22
N ALA A 50 -9.40 12.26 23.50
CA ALA A 50 -9.87 12.61 24.83
C ALA A 50 -9.72 11.43 25.83
N PRO A 51 -9.17 11.69 27.03
CA PRO A 51 -9.46 10.89 28.21
C PRO A 51 -10.18 11.73 29.27
N PHE A 52 -11.16 11.11 29.92
CA PHE A 52 -11.95 11.67 31.03
C PHE A 52 -11.08 12.24 32.16
N PRO A 53 -11.53 13.29 32.87
CA PRO A 53 -10.85 13.76 34.07
C PRO A 53 -11.33 12.98 35.29
N ASP A 54 -10.38 12.44 36.06
CA ASP A 54 -10.52 12.34 37.51
C ASP A 54 -9.31 13.02 38.17
N HIS A 55 -9.57 13.51 39.38
CA HIS A 55 -8.98 14.65 40.04
C HIS A 55 -7.51 14.51 40.49
N SER A 56 -6.83 15.68 40.45
CA SER A 56 -6.00 16.26 41.52
C SER A 56 -4.91 15.40 42.20
N GLN A 57 -3.64 15.81 42.06
CA GLN A 57 -2.83 16.43 43.12
C GLN A 57 -1.30 16.28 42.93
N VAL A 58 -0.61 17.43 42.97
CA VAL A 58 0.55 17.74 43.86
C VAL A 58 1.88 16.98 43.67
N GLN A 59 2.84 17.68 43.02
CA GLN A 59 4.14 18.11 43.56
C GLN A 59 5.28 17.09 43.86
N GLN A 60 6.36 17.28 43.09
CA GLN A 60 7.78 17.35 43.51
C GLN A 60 8.65 16.07 43.59
N SER A 61 9.73 16.13 42.80
CA SER A 61 11.05 15.48 42.92
C SER A 61 11.11 13.99 43.21
N GLU A 62 11.56 13.22 42.21
CA GLU A 62 12.74 12.34 42.31
C GLU A 62 13.08 11.75 40.93
N LYS A 63 14.36 11.79 40.56
CA LYS A 63 14.97 11.14 39.39
C LYS A 63 14.73 9.62 39.50
N PRO A 64 14.30 8.92 38.43
CA PRO A 64 15.26 8.14 37.64
C PRO A 64 14.95 8.05 36.13
N ALA A 65 15.93 7.50 35.43
CA ALA A 65 15.94 7.21 34.00
C ALA A 65 14.77 6.34 33.51
N GLN A 66 14.30 6.62 32.31
CA GLN A 66 13.63 5.74 31.33
C GLN A 66 13.83 6.48 29.98
N LEU A 67 14.56 6.04 28.95
CA LEU A 67 14.93 4.70 28.50
C LEU A 67 13.79 3.70 28.66
N GLU A 68 12.60 4.09 28.20
CA GLU A 68 11.60 3.13 27.71
C GLU A 68 11.77 3.14 26.19
N ALA A 69 12.64 2.27 25.66
CA ALA A 69 12.18 0.97 25.23
C ALA A 69 11.00 1.14 24.26
N SER A 70 11.31 1.55 23.04
CA SER A 70 10.54 1.13 21.87
C SER A 70 10.74 -0.37 21.69
N GLU A 71 10.31 -1.16 22.66
CA GLU A 71 9.93 -2.56 22.45
C GLU A 71 8.54 -2.50 21.81
N GLN A 72 8.49 -2.05 20.55
CA GLN A 72 7.47 -2.56 19.66
C GLN A 72 7.68 -4.07 19.66
N GLU A 73 6.70 -4.76 20.22
CA GLU A 73 6.60 -6.21 20.28
C GLU A 73 7.37 -6.85 19.15
N MET A 74 8.54 -7.37 19.48
CA MET A 74 9.27 -8.33 18.67
C MET A 74 8.52 -9.66 18.78
N ALA A 75 7.21 -9.64 18.46
CA ALA A 75 6.50 -10.83 18.04
C ALA A 75 7.30 -11.32 16.86
N ALA A 76 7.97 -12.47 17.03
CA ALA A 76 8.87 -13.05 16.05
C ALA A 76 8.25 -12.88 14.65
N ALA A 77 8.72 -11.86 13.94
CA ALA A 77 8.14 -11.47 12.67
C ALA A 77 8.60 -12.57 11.72
N GLU A 78 7.71 -13.52 11.48
CA GLU A 78 7.93 -14.50 10.43
C GLU A 78 8.08 -13.70 9.13
N ASP A 79 9.21 -13.85 8.46
CA ASP A 79 9.42 -13.25 7.16
C ASP A 79 8.75 -14.12 6.10
N ILE A 80 8.12 -13.47 5.12
CA ILE A 80 7.60 -14.08 3.90
C ILE A 80 8.44 -13.67 2.70
N VAL A 81 8.51 -14.55 1.71
CA VAL A 81 9.21 -14.35 0.45
C VAL A 81 8.19 -14.30 -0.69
N VAL A 82 8.19 -13.21 -1.43
CA VAL A 82 7.19 -12.94 -2.48
C VAL A 82 7.90 -12.53 -3.76
N ASP A 83 7.46 -13.06 -4.88
CA ASP A 83 7.94 -12.66 -6.21
C ASP A 83 7.03 -11.60 -6.82
N ILE A 84 7.61 -10.54 -7.39
CA ILE A 84 6.88 -9.52 -8.14
C ILE A 84 7.35 -9.46 -9.59
N LYS A 85 6.38 -9.39 -10.49
CA LYS A 85 6.56 -9.45 -11.95
C LYS A 85 5.71 -8.40 -12.66
N GLY A 86 6.13 -8.00 -13.85
CA GLY A 86 5.36 -7.13 -14.73
C GLY A 86 5.72 -5.64 -14.60
N ALA A 87 4.72 -4.76 -14.64
CA ALA A 87 4.90 -3.31 -14.81
C ALA A 87 5.39 -2.56 -13.55
N VAL A 88 6.46 -3.02 -12.92
CA VAL A 88 7.14 -2.40 -11.77
C VAL A 88 8.58 -2.00 -12.10
N HIS A 89 9.15 -1.05 -11.35
CA HIS A 89 10.51 -0.58 -11.64
C HIS A 89 11.58 -1.66 -11.44
N LYS A 90 11.45 -2.46 -10.38
CA LYS A 90 12.39 -3.53 -10.05
C LYS A 90 11.63 -4.84 -9.80
N GLU A 91 11.51 -5.65 -10.84
CA GLU A 91 11.01 -7.02 -10.72
C GLU A 91 11.98 -7.90 -9.92
N GLY A 92 11.46 -8.92 -9.24
CA GLY A 92 12.28 -9.86 -8.49
C GLY A 92 11.61 -10.38 -7.22
N VAL A 93 12.40 -11.06 -6.40
CA VAL A 93 11.96 -11.68 -5.15
C VAL A 93 12.33 -10.79 -3.97
N TYR A 94 11.36 -10.54 -3.10
CA TYR A 94 11.51 -9.67 -1.94
C TYR A 94 11.14 -10.40 -0.66
N LYS A 95 11.83 -10.03 0.43
CA LYS A 95 11.54 -10.51 1.78
C LYS A 95 10.79 -9.42 2.54
N LEU A 96 9.62 -9.76 3.09
CA LEU A 96 8.76 -8.84 3.84
C LEU A 96 8.31 -9.50 5.14
N ALA A 97 7.88 -8.70 6.11
CA ALA A 97 7.24 -9.25 7.31
C ALA A 97 5.90 -9.90 6.97
N LYS A 98 5.55 -10.99 7.64
CA LYS A 98 4.24 -11.63 7.50
C LYS A 98 3.14 -10.64 7.84
N GLY A 99 2.14 -10.56 6.95
CA GLY A 99 1.04 -9.62 7.06
C GLY A 99 1.24 -8.30 6.32
N SER A 100 2.41 -8.07 5.71
CA SER A 100 2.62 -7.00 4.73
C SER A 100 1.61 -7.04 3.60
N ARG A 101 1.32 -5.88 3.02
CA ARG A 101 0.37 -5.72 1.92
C ARG A 101 1.09 -5.58 0.59
N ILE A 102 0.33 -5.71 -0.50
CA ILE A 102 0.83 -5.49 -1.86
C ILE A 102 1.43 -4.09 -2.02
N THR A 103 0.89 -3.06 -1.33
CA THR A 103 1.50 -1.72 -1.27
C THR A 103 2.97 -1.76 -0.87
N ASP A 104 3.28 -2.48 0.20
CA ASP A 104 4.62 -2.49 0.81
C ASP A 104 5.63 -3.16 -0.14
N LEU A 105 5.20 -4.24 -0.82
CA LEU A 105 5.99 -4.89 -1.86
C LEU A 105 6.24 -3.98 -3.07
N ILE A 106 5.23 -3.24 -3.52
CA ILE A 106 5.38 -2.30 -4.63
C ILE A 106 6.34 -1.17 -4.26
N GLU A 107 6.27 -0.64 -3.04
CA GLU A 107 7.20 0.39 -2.56
C GLU A 107 8.64 -0.13 -2.55
N LEU A 108 8.86 -1.36 -2.06
CA LEU A 108 10.17 -2.02 -2.11
C LEU A 108 10.67 -2.24 -3.55
N ALA A 109 9.75 -2.55 -4.47
CA ALA A 109 10.03 -2.68 -5.90
C ALA A 109 10.27 -1.33 -6.61
N GLY A 110 10.26 -0.21 -5.89
CA GLY A 110 10.48 1.14 -6.44
C GLY A 110 9.24 1.79 -7.04
N GLY A 111 8.05 1.26 -6.76
CA GLY A 111 6.78 1.75 -7.27
C GLY A 111 6.35 1.13 -8.60
N LEU A 112 5.11 1.42 -8.98
CA LEU A 112 4.53 1.06 -10.27
C LEU A 112 5.14 1.92 -11.39
N THR A 113 5.31 1.34 -12.57
CA THR A 113 5.68 2.10 -13.78
C THR A 113 4.48 2.87 -14.34
N ASP A 114 4.72 3.85 -15.21
CA ASP A 114 3.65 4.60 -15.90
C ASP A 114 2.75 3.75 -16.79
N GLN A 115 3.25 2.56 -17.18
CA GLN A 115 2.52 1.61 -18.01
C GLN A 115 1.66 0.63 -17.18
N ALA A 116 1.73 0.69 -15.84
CA ALA A 116 1.00 -0.23 -14.98
C ALA A 116 -0.50 0.09 -14.91
N ASP A 117 -1.34 -0.94 -14.97
CA ASP A 117 -2.76 -0.80 -14.68
C ASP A 117 -2.99 -0.90 -13.15
N LYS A 118 -3.26 0.25 -12.53
CA LYS A 118 -3.56 0.31 -11.09
C LYS A 118 -4.87 -0.37 -10.72
N ASN A 119 -5.82 -0.49 -11.65
CA ASN A 119 -7.12 -1.09 -11.39
C ASN A 119 -7.05 -2.62 -11.42
N ALA A 120 -5.99 -3.17 -12.00
CA ALA A 120 -5.76 -4.61 -12.09
C ALA A 120 -5.33 -5.25 -10.76
N ILE A 121 -4.90 -4.46 -9.78
CA ILE A 121 -4.28 -4.96 -8.55
C ILE A 121 -4.97 -4.41 -7.29
N ASN A 122 -5.23 -5.31 -6.33
CA ASN A 122 -5.74 -4.91 -5.03
C ASN A 122 -4.58 -4.53 -4.10
N LEU A 123 -4.22 -3.25 -4.07
CA LEU A 123 -3.12 -2.74 -3.24
C LEU A 123 -3.29 -3.05 -1.75
N ALA A 124 -4.53 -3.15 -1.26
CA ALA A 124 -4.82 -3.46 0.13
C ALA A 124 -4.71 -4.96 0.45
N GLU A 125 -4.50 -5.84 -0.53
CA GLU A 125 -4.42 -7.28 -0.29
C GLU A 125 -3.19 -7.63 0.55
N LYS A 126 -3.38 -8.54 1.53
CA LYS A 126 -2.27 -9.08 2.31
C LYS A 126 -1.47 -10.09 1.48
N LEU A 127 -0.18 -10.11 1.71
CA LEU A 127 0.74 -11.06 1.11
C LEU A 127 0.84 -12.32 1.95
N SER A 128 0.98 -13.44 1.24
CA SER A 128 1.26 -14.75 1.79
C SER A 128 2.62 -15.19 1.29
N ASP A 129 3.26 -16.11 2.02
CA ASP A 129 4.54 -16.68 1.60
C ASP A 129 4.43 -17.41 0.25
N GLU A 130 5.54 -17.44 -0.48
CA GLU A 130 5.69 -18.08 -1.80
C GLU A 130 4.73 -17.55 -2.89
N LYS A 131 4.07 -16.41 -2.65
CA LYS A 131 3.13 -15.81 -3.59
C LYS A 131 3.87 -15.13 -4.74
N VAL A 132 3.28 -15.19 -5.93
CA VAL A 132 3.68 -14.38 -7.09
C VAL A 132 2.65 -13.29 -7.32
N VAL A 133 3.09 -12.04 -7.33
CA VAL A 133 2.28 -10.85 -7.63
C VAL A 133 2.62 -10.36 -9.03
N TYR A 134 1.64 -10.42 -9.93
CA TYR A 134 1.78 -9.91 -11.29
C TYR A 134 1.10 -8.56 -11.43
N VAL A 135 1.85 -7.56 -11.89
CA VAL A 135 1.36 -6.22 -12.21
C VAL A 135 1.20 -6.10 -13.73
N ALA A 136 -0.04 -6.06 -14.19
CA ALA A 136 -0.32 -5.96 -15.62
C ALA A 136 -0.06 -4.56 -16.18
N LYS A 137 0.16 -4.49 -17.49
CA LYS A 137 0.24 -3.24 -18.24
C LYS A 137 -1.16 -2.75 -18.63
N LEU A 138 -1.28 -1.45 -18.90
CA LEU A 138 -2.49 -0.82 -19.42
C LEU A 138 -2.96 -1.51 -20.70
N GLY A 139 -4.18 -2.07 -20.67
CA GLY A 139 -4.78 -2.78 -21.81
C GLY A 139 -4.35 -4.23 -21.98
N GLU A 140 -3.58 -4.81 -21.04
CA GLU A 140 -3.23 -6.22 -21.04
C GLU A 140 -4.41 -7.07 -20.52
N ASN A 141 -4.83 -8.10 -21.26
CA ASN A 141 -5.87 -9.01 -20.81
C ASN A 141 -5.27 -10.08 -19.87
N ILE A 142 -5.42 -9.87 -18.57
CA ILE A 142 -4.84 -10.71 -17.50
C ILE A 142 -5.66 -11.97 -17.21
N SER A 143 -6.71 -12.24 -17.99
CA SER A 143 -7.64 -13.34 -17.72
C SER A 143 -6.98 -14.72 -17.80
N VAL A 144 -5.80 -14.81 -18.43
CA VAL A 144 -5.04 -16.05 -18.60
C VAL A 144 -4.16 -16.38 -17.38
N ILE A 145 -3.74 -15.39 -16.60
CA ILE A 145 -2.79 -15.60 -15.47
C ILE A 145 -3.53 -15.92 -14.16
N LYS A 146 -4.79 -15.46 -14.02
CA LYS A 146 -5.63 -15.75 -12.85
C LYS A 146 -6.16 -17.20 -12.82
N GLY A 147 -5.91 -17.97 -13.88
CA GLY A 147 -6.43 -19.31 -14.15
C GLY A 147 -5.65 -20.49 -13.57
N SER A 148 -4.97 -20.35 -12.42
CA SER A 148 -4.52 -21.54 -11.67
C SER A 148 -5.12 -21.66 -10.26
N SER A 149 -5.99 -20.73 -9.87
CA SER A 149 -6.79 -20.81 -8.65
C SER A 149 -8.26 -20.41 -8.84
N ALA A 150 -8.68 -20.21 -10.10
CA ALA A 150 -10.08 -19.98 -10.49
C ALA A 150 -10.44 -20.79 -11.74
N GLU A 151 -10.10 -22.08 -11.76
CA GLU A 151 -10.59 -23.03 -12.76
C GLU A 151 -11.43 -24.11 -12.05
N ALA A 152 -12.71 -23.78 -11.81
CA ALA A 152 -13.81 -24.74 -11.83
C ALA A 152 -15.15 -23.99 -11.68
N GLN A 153 -15.43 -23.03 -12.57
CA GLN A 153 -16.81 -22.60 -12.78
C GLN A 153 -17.06 -22.32 -14.26
N SER A 154 -17.75 -23.31 -14.85
CA SER A 154 -18.58 -23.25 -16.04
C SER A 154 -17.92 -23.51 -17.40
N ALA A 155 -17.64 -24.79 -17.64
CA ALA A 155 -18.03 -25.42 -18.90
C ALA A 155 -19.12 -26.45 -18.58
N SER A 156 -20.34 -26.15 -19.00
CA SER A 156 -21.48 -27.05 -19.04
C SER A 156 -21.18 -28.21 -19.99
N ALA A 157 -20.66 -29.30 -19.43
CA ALA A 157 -20.89 -30.65 -19.93
C ALA A 157 -21.61 -31.40 -18.81
N ASP A 158 -22.78 -31.91 -19.15
CA ASP A 158 -23.65 -32.75 -18.34
C ASP A 158 -22.88 -33.95 -17.74
N HIS A 159 -22.29 -33.72 -16.57
CA HIS A 159 -21.80 -34.77 -15.69
C HIS A 159 -22.45 -34.52 -14.34
N GLN A 160 -23.67 -35.05 -14.23
CA GLN A 160 -24.31 -35.36 -12.96
C GLN A 160 -23.31 -36.13 -12.10
N LYS A 161 -22.61 -35.42 -11.22
CA LYS A 161 -21.87 -36.05 -10.14
C LYS A 161 -22.92 -36.81 -9.34
N PRO A 162 -22.86 -38.15 -9.25
CA PRO A 162 -23.89 -38.92 -8.57
C PRO A 162 -23.96 -38.40 -7.13
N GLU A 163 -25.16 -38.00 -6.74
CA GLU A 163 -25.47 -37.62 -5.37
C GLU A 163 -24.95 -38.74 -4.44
N LYS A 164 -24.22 -38.38 -3.39
CA LYS A 164 -23.65 -39.38 -2.48
C LYS A 164 -24.79 -40.04 -1.71
N VAL A 165 -25.07 -41.29 -2.05
CA VAL A 165 -26.09 -42.09 -1.37
C VAL A 165 -25.56 -42.55 0.00
N HIS A 166 -26.30 -42.27 1.06
CA HIS A 166 -25.93 -42.66 2.42
C HIS A 166 -26.19 -44.15 2.67
N LEU A 167 -25.15 -44.97 2.75
CA LEU A 167 -25.24 -46.44 2.87
C LEU A 167 -26.21 -46.94 3.97
N ASN A 168 -26.23 -46.29 5.14
CA ASN A 168 -27.05 -46.72 6.28
C ASN A 168 -28.47 -46.11 6.31
N ARG A 169 -28.81 -45.25 5.35
CA ARG A 169 -30.09 -44.50 5.34
C ARG A 169 -30.81 -44.51 3.99
N ALA A 170 -30.12 -44.95 2.94
CA ALA A 170 -30.65 -44.99 1.59
C ALA A 170 -31.74 -46.04 1.45
N SER A 171 -32.71 -45.77 0.56
CA SER A 171 -33.67 -46.78 0.14
C SER A 171 -33.06 -47.74 -0.88
N LEU A 172 -33.71 -48.90 -1.11
CA LEU A 172 -33.26 -49.88 -2.11
C LEU A 172 -33.16 -49.28 -3.52
N ALA A 173 -34.09 -48.39 -3.88
CA ALA A 173 -34.07 -47.72 -5.18
C ALA A 173 -32.85 -46.79 -5.31
N ASP A 174 -32.46 -46.13 -4.22
CA ASP A 174 -31.31 -45.21 -4.20
C ASP A 174 -29.99 -45.99 -4.31
N LEU A 175 -29.87 -47.14 -3.65
CA LEU A 175 -28.68 -48.00 -3.75
C LEU A 175 -28.51 -48.60 -5.15
N GLN A 176 -29.63 -48.93 -5.83
CA GLN A 176 -29.62 -49.41 -7.22
C GLN A 176 -29.25 -48.33 -8.25
N SER A 177 -29.32 -47.04 -7.88
CA SER A 177 -28.87 -45.94 -8.73
C SER A 177 -27.34 -45.81 -8.79
N ILE A 178 -26.63 -46.49 -7.86
CA ILE A 178 -25.17 -46.48 -7.80
C ILE A 178 -24.63 -47.36 -8.95
N PRO A 179 -23.69 -46.85 -9.78
CA PRO A 179 -23.15 -47.61 -10.89
C PRO A 179 -22.51 -48.92 -10.42
N GLY A 180 -22.95 -50.05 -10.99
CA GLY A 180 -22.46 -51.39 -10.65
C GLY A 180 -23.24 -52.12 -9.54
N ILE A 181 -24.26 -51.49 -8.95
CA ILE A 181 -25.20 -52.10 -8.01
C ILE A 181 -26.55 -52.29 -8.71
N GLY A 182 -27.00 -53.55 -8.80
CA GLY A 182 -28.31 -53.90 -9.34
C GLY A 182 -29.17 -54.60 -8.30
N ALA A 183 -30.40 -55.01 -8.65
CA ALA A 183 -31.38 -55.53 -7.68
C ALA A 183 -30.95 -56.73 -6.84
N LYS A 184 -29.94 -57.50 -7.29
CA LYS A 184 -29.38 -58.63 -6.52
C LYS A 184 -28.30 -58.22 -5.51
N ARG A 185 -27.75 -57.01 -5.63
CA ARG A 185 -26.61 -56.50 -4.84
C ARG A 185 -26.96 -55.30 -3.95
N ALA A 186 -28.09 -54.65 -4.22
CA ALA A 186 -28.61 -53.53 -3.44
C ALA A 186 -29.24 -53.98 -2.12
#